data_AF-A0A0N1N5F8-F1
#
_entry.id   AF-A0A0N1N5F8-F1
#
_cell.length_a   1.000
_cell.length_b   1.000
_cell.length_c   1.000
_cell.angle_alpha   90.00
_cell.angle_beta   90.00
_cell.angle_gamma   90.00
#
_symmetry.space_group_name_H-M   'P 1'
#
loop_
_entity.id
_entity.type
_entity.pdbx_description
1 polymer ?
#
loop_
_entity_poly.entity_id
_entity_poly.type
_entity_poly.pdbx_seq_one_letter_code
_entity_poly.pdbx_strand_id
1 'polypeptide(L)' 'MASSSVAILCEAACAELDIEHRLTKPRHPWTNGQVERMNRTIREATVKRFYYETYDQLRQQ' A
#
# COMPACT_ATOMS: atom_id res chain seq x y z
N MET A 1 -15.92 17.74 -7.58
CA MET A 1 -15.00 16.58 -7.57
C MET A 1 -13.85 16.95 -6.66
N ALA A 2 -13.80 16.41 -5.45
CA ALA A 2 -12.72 16.71 -4.52
C ALA A 2 -11.47 15.98 -5.00
N SER A 3 -10.49 16.69 -5.57
CA SER A 3 -9.15 16.14 -5.71
C SER A 3 -8.68 15.75 -4.31
N SER A 4 -8.46 14.46 -4.09
CA SER A 4 -7.92 13.95 -2.84
C SER A 4 -6.53 14.53 -2.64
N SER A 5 -6.33 15.23 -1.53
CA SER A 5 -5.05 15.87 -1.16
C SER A 5 -3.85 14.92 -1.22
N VAL A 6 -4.07 13.63 -1.02
CA VAL A 6 -3.05 12.57 -1.09
C VAL A 6 -2.48 12.37 -2.50
N ALA A 7 -3.31 12.44 -3.55
CA ALA A 7 -2.83 12.23 -4.92
C ALA A 7 -1.87 13.33 -5.35
N ILE A 8 -2.21 14.58 -5.03
CA ILE A 8 -1.39 15.76 -5.31
C ILE A 8 -0.02 15.67 -4.62
N LEU A 9 0.01 15.25 -3.35
CA LEU A 9 1.24 15.10 -2.59
C LEU A 9 2.15 14.00 -3.17
N CYS A 10 1.58 12.89 -3.63
CA CYS A 10 2.35 11.79 -4.23
C CYS A 10 2.99 12.21 -5.57
N GLU A 11 2.23 12.90 -6.42
CA GLU A 11 2.73 13.42 -7.70
C GLU A 11 3.88 14.41 -7.51
N ALA A 12 3.75 15.34 -6.54
CA ALA A 12 4.80 16.30 -6.21
C ALA A 12 6.08 15.61 -5.72
N ALA A 13 5.96 14.64 -4.80
CA ALA A 13 7.11 13.91 -4.27
C ALA A 13 7.82 13.08 -5.35
N CYS A 14 7.08 12.44 -6.26
CA CYS A 14 7.66 11.71 -7.38
C CYS A 14 8.46 12.65 -8.32
N ALA A 15 7.96 13.86 -8.57
CA ALA A 15 8.65 14.84 -9.40
C ALA A 15 9.94 15.38 -8.75
N GLU A 16 9.93 15.62 -7.43
CA GLU A 16 11.12 16.07 -6.69
C GLU A 16 12.25 15.03 -6.66
N LEU A 17 11.89 13.74 -6.63
CA LEU A 17 12.83 12.63 -6.53
C LEU A 17 13.22 12.02 -7.90
N ASP A 18 12.73 12.59 -9.00
CA ASP A 18 12.92 12.05 -10.37
C ASP A 18 12.46 10.59 -10.50
N ILE A 19 11.34 10.24 -9.86
CA ILE A 19 10.75 8.90 -9.89
C ILE A 19 9.60 8.89 -10.88
N GLU A 20 9.67 7.99 -11.87
CA GLU A 20 8.58 7.80 -12.81
C GLU A 20 7.35 7.21 -12.11
N HIS A 21 6.26 7.98 -12.07
CA HIS A 21 4.98 7.54 -11.52
C HIS A 21 4.15 6.83 -12.59
N ARG A 22 3.87 5.53 -12.38
CA ARG A 22 3.04 4.71 -13.29
C ARG A 22 1.76 4.25 -12.60
N LEU A 23 0.62 4.47 -13.25
CA LEU A 23 -0.67 3.95 -12.81
C LEU A 23 -1.08 2.70 -13.62
N THR A 24 -1.61 1.70 -12.93
CA THR A 24 -2.20 0.52 -13.56
C THR A 24 -3.60 0.83 -14.10
N LYS A 25 -4.01 0.17 -15.18
CA LYS A 25 -5.38 0.30 -15.69
C LYS A 25 -6.41 -0.13 -14.64
N PRO A 26 -7.52 0.61 -14.47
CA PRO A 26 -8.60 0.18 -13.58
C PRO A 26 -9.14 -1.22 -13.93
N ARG A 27 -9.65 -1.94 -12.92
CA ARG A 27 -10.23 -3.30 -13.05
C ARG A 27 -9.25 -4.38 -13.54
N HIS A 28 -7.97 -4.21 -13.25
CA HIS A 28 -6.92 -5.13 -13.65
C HIS A 28 -6.18 -5.70 -12.42
N PRO A 29 -6.83 -6.51 -11.56
CA PRO A 29 -6.26 -6.91 -10.28
C PRO A 29 -4.94 -7.69 -10.41
N TRP A 30 -4.72 -8.40 -11.52
CA TRP A 30 -3.53 -9.24 -11.69
C TRP A 30 -2.22 -8.44 -11.82
N THR A 31 -2.25 -7.14 -12.16
CA THR A 31 -1.05 -6.29 -12.10
C THR A 31 -0.58 -6.02 -10.68
N ASN A 32 -1.46 -6.13 -9.69
CA ASN A 32 -1.13 -5.92 -8.28
C ASN A 32 -0.77 -7.24 -7.56
N GLY A 33 -0.79 -8.37 -8.27
CA GLY A 33 -0.64 -9.70 -7.69
C GLY A 33 0.74 -9.96 -7.05
N GLN A 34 1.79 -9.21 -7.40
CA GLN A 34 3.07 -9.28 -6.70
C GLN A 34 2.98 -8.68 -5.29
N VAL A 35 2.46 -7.46 -5.18
CA VAL A 35 2.27 -6.76 -3.90
C VAL A 35 1.28 -7.52 -3.01
N GLU A 36 0.18 -8.05 -3.58
CA GLU A 36 -0.78 -8.85 -2.83
C GLU A 36 -0.17 -10.14 -2.26
N ARG A 37 0.71 -10.82 -3.02
CA ARG A 37 1.45 -12.01 -2.52
C ARG A 37 2.41 -11.64 -1.41
N MET A 38 3.19 -10.57 -1.57
CA MET A 38 4.11 -10.08 -0.55
C MET A 38 3.36 -9.70 0.73
N ASN A 39 2.27 -8.95 0.62
CA ASN A 39 1.47 -8.52 1.77
C ASN A 39 0.86 -9.71 2.53
N ARG A 40 0.46 -10.77 1.82
CA ARG A 40 0.03 -12.02 2.45
C ARG A 40 1.16 -12.69 3.22
N THR A 41 2.36 -12.83 2.64
CA THR A 41 3.51 -13.41 3.34
C THR A 41 3.87 -12.62 4.59
N ILE A 42 3.92 -11.29 4.49
CA ILE A 42 4.18 -10.41 5.63
C ILE A 42 3.12 -10.62 6.71
N ARG A 43 1.83 -10.57 6.32
CA ARG A 43 0.71 -10.77 7.27
C ARG A 43 0.75 -12.13 7.94
N GLU A 44 1.01 -13.20 7.20
CA GLU A 44 1.12 -14.56 7.76
C GLU A 44 2.28 -14.68 8.75
N ALA A 45 3.42 -14.03 8.45
CA ALA A 45 4.58 -14.01 9.33
C ALA A 45 4.35 -13.17 10.59
N THR A 46 3.67 -12.03 10.48
CA THR A 46 3.50 -11.10 11.60
C THR A 46 2.29 -11.44 12.48
N VAL A 47 1.15 -11.82 11.91
CA VAL A 47 -0.05 -12.21 12.68
C VAL A 47 0.18 -13.46 13.52
N LYS A 48 1.01 -14.41 13.05
CA LYS A 48 1.36 -15.60 13.84
C LYS A 48 2.41 -15.32 14.91
N ARG A 49 3.30 -14.35 14.68
CA ARG A 49 4.42 -14.04 15.58
C ARG A 49 4.06 -13.04 16.67
N PHE A 50 3.12 -12.15 16.38
CA PHE A 50 2.52 -11.22 17.31
C PHE A 50 1.01 -11.42 17.19
N TYR A 51 0.41 -12.08 18.18
CA TYR A 51 -1.02 -12.38 18.18
C TYR A 51 -1.79 -11.07 18.34
N TYR A 52 -2.03 -10.38 17.24
CA TYR A 52 -2.89 -9.20 17.21
C TYR A 52 -4.30 -9.68 16.85
N GLU A 53 -5.18 -9.71 17.83
CA GLU A 53 -6.60 -10.04 17.63
C GLU A 53 -7.34 -8.92 16.88
N THR A 54 -6.87 -7.67 17.01
CA THR A 54 -7.51 -6.52 16.39
C THR A 54 -6.52 -5.63 15.65
N TYR A 55 -7.04 -4.91 14.66
CA TYR A 55 -6.26 -3.93 13.89
C TYR A 55 -5.69 -2.80 14.77
N ASP A 56 -6.38 -2.46 15.87
CA ASP A 56 -5.94 -1.41 16.78
C ASP A 56 -4.69 -1.81 17.58
N GLN A 57 -4.53 -3.10 17.92
CA GLN A 57 -3.33 -3.60 18.59
C GLN A 57 -2.09 -3.49 17.69
N LEU A 58 -2.24 -3.69 16.38
CA LEU A 58 -1.17 -3.50 15.40
C LEU A 58 -0.74 -2.01 15.30
N ARG A 59 -1.66 -1.07 15.54
CA ARG A 59 -1.41 0.38 15.37
C ARG A 59 -0.66 1.02 16.54
N GLN A 60 -0.56 0.33 17.67
CA GLN A 60 0.08 0.79 18.91
C GLN A 60 1.55 0.36 19.05
N GLN A 61 2.11 -0.31 18.05
CA GLN A 61 3.51 -0.77 17.98
C GLN A 61 4.28 0.07 16.96
#